data_AF-A0A7X7KBF0-F1
#
_entry.id   AF-A0A7X7KBF0-F1
#
_cell.length_a   1.000
_cell.length_b   1.000
_cell.length_c   1.000
_cell.angle_alpha   90.00
_cell.angle_beta   90.00
_cell.angle_gamma   90.00
#
_symmetry.space_group_name_H-M   'P 1'
#
loop_
_entity.id
_entity.type
_entity.pdbx_description
1 polymer ?
#
loop_
_entity_poly.entity_id
_entity_poly.type
_entity_poly.pdbx_seq_one_letter_code
_entity_poly.pdbx_strand_id
1 'polypeptide(L)' 'MPPSPIPVAPADPTTALVRARTTSLSTWQHTASDSFVPLAVHSDRPREFRADLVGCVSDGVLFSTISASAHAVERGL' A
#
# COMPACT_ATOMS: atom_id res chain seq x y z
N MET A 1 25.68 8.67 -21.80
CA MET A 1 25.91 7.89 -20.56
C MET A 1 24.56 7.58 -19.94
N PRO A 2 24.23 6.32 -19.62
CA PRO A 2 23.11 6.02 -18.73
C PRO A 2 23.42 6.54 -17.31
N PRO A 3 22.43 7.00 -16.54
CA PRO A 3 22.65 7.43 -15.16
C PRO A 3 23.10 6.24 -14.31
N SER A 4 24.13 6.44 -13.48
CA SER A 4 24.57 5.44 -12.51
C SER A 4 23.48 5.18 -11.47
N PRO A 5 23.27 3.93 -11.03
CA PRO A 5 22.34 3.64 -9.95
C PRO A 5 22.79 4.33 -8.67
N ILE A 6 21.85 5.03 -8.01
CA ILE A 6 22.10 5.70 -6.73
C ILE A 6 22.27 4.61 -5.66
N PRO A 7 23.38 4.59 -4.90
CA PRO A 7 23.55 3.66 -3.79
C PRO A 7 22.52 3.99 -2.71
N VAL A 8 21.58 3.06 -2.48
CA VAL A 8 20.63 3.13 -1.36
C VAL A 8 21.42 2.84 -0.08
N ALA A 9 21.59 3.85 0.76
CA ALA A 9 22.19 3.69 2.08
C ALA A 9 21.41 2.64 2.90
N PRO A 10 22.05 1.91 3.84
CA PRO A 10 21.34 1.01 4.74
C PRO A 10 20.21 1.78 5.42
N ALA A 11 19.01 1.19 5.39
CA ALA A 11 17.78 1.83 5.87
C ALA A 11 18.00 2.41 7.28
N ASP A 12 17.64 3.68 7.45
CA ASP A 12 17.60 4.36 8.74
C ASP A 12 16.82 3.47 9.74
N PRO A 13 17.28 3.23 10.97
CA PRO A 13 16.54 2.45 11.97
C PRO A 13 15.12 2.96 12.27
N THR A 14 14.77 4.20 11.87
CA THR A 14 13.38 4.73 11.90
C THR A 14 12.52 4.28 10.71
N THR A 15 13.11 3.63 9.70
CA THR A 15 12.40 3.20 8.50
C THR A 15 11.66 1.89 8.74
N ALA A 16 10.35 1.96 8.99
CA ALA A 16 9.52 0.77 9.12
C ALA A 16 9.07 0.28 7.75
N LEU A 17 9.34 -0.99 7.42
CA LEU A 17 8.88 -1.60 6.17
C LEU A 17 7.41 -1.99 6.26
N VAL A 18 6.63 -1.68 5.22
CA VAL A 18 5.23 -2.08 5.08
C VAL A 18 5.11 -3.04 3.91
N ARG A 19 4.51 -4.21 4.14
CA ARG A 19 4.18 -5.18 3.10
C ARG A 19 2.83 -5.80 3.37
N ALA A 20 1.95 -5.77 2.37
CA ALA A 20 0.68 -6.46 2.40
C ALA A 20 0.35 -7.02 1.01
N ARG A 21 -0.06 -8.29 0.96
CA ARG A 21 -0.56 -8.92 -0.26
C ARG A 21 -1.82 -9.69 0.09
N THR A 22 -2.88 -9.49 -0.69
CA THR A 22 -4.16 -10.15 -0.44
C THR A 22 -4.95 -10.37 -1.72
N THR A 23 -5.78 -11.42 -1.72
CA THR A 23 -6.82 -11.68 -2.73
C THR A 23 -8.23 -11.46 -2.18
N SER A 24 -8.34 -10.88 -0.99
CA SER A 24 -9.60 -10.64 -0.29
C SER A 24 -9.86 -9.14 -0.19
N LEU A 25 -11.04 -8.70 -0.66
CA LEU A 25 -11.45 -7.30 -0.59
C LEU A 25 -11.59 -6.81 0.86
N SER A 26 -12.12 -7.63 1.77
CA SER A 26 -12.29 -7.25 3.18
C SER A 26 -10.94 -7.09 3.90
N THR A 27 -9.99 -7.97 3.60
CA THR A 27 -8.62 -7.84 4.11
C THR A 27 -7.97 -6.59 3.56
N TRP A 28 -8.17 -6.29 2.27
CA TRP A 28 -7.66 -5.07 1.66
C TRP A 28 -8.26 -3.80 2.28
N GLN A 29 -9.57 -3.77 2.56
CA GLN A 29 -10.21 -2.67 3.26
C GLN A 29 -9.57 -2.39 4.62
N HIS A 30 -9.29 -3.44 5.39
CA HIS A 30 -8.62 -3.30 6.68
C HIS A 30 -7.19 -2.75 6.50
N THR A 31 -6.41 -3.34 5.60
CA THR A 31 -5.04 -2.87 5.29
C THR A 31 -5.01 -1.40 4.85
N ALA A 32 -5.92 -1.01 3.95
CA ALA A 32 -6.01 0.36 3.46
C ALA A 32 -6.44 1.33 4.58
N SER A 33 -7.38 0.92 5.42
CA SER A 33 -7.82 1.74 6.56
C SER A 33 -6.72 1.96 7.58
N ASP A 34 -5.92 0.93 7.88
CA ASP A 34 -4.82 0.99 8.84
C ASP A 34 -3.61 1.78 8.29
N SER A 35 -3.38 1.72 6.97
CA SER A 35 -2.20 2.33 6.34
C SER A 35 -2.40 3.80 5.97
N PHE A 36 -3.64 4.25 5.81
CA PHE A 36 -3.96 5.59 5.33
C PHE A 36 -4.89 6.32 6.31
N VAL A 37 -6.17 6.39 5.96
CA VAL A 37 -7.28 6.90 6.76
C VAL A 37 -8.36 5.82 6.72
N PRO A 38 -9.37 5.85 7.62
CA PRO A 38 -10.52 4.97 7.47
C PRO A 38 -11.13 5.08 6.06
N LEU A 39 -11.10 3.98 5.31
CA LEU A 39 -11.59 3.91 3.93
C LEU A 39 -12.62 2.80 3.80
N ALA A 40 -13.73 3.11 3.13
CA ALA A 40 -14.63 2.10 2.58
C ALA A 40 -14.11 1.70 1.20
N VAL A 41 -14.01 0.39 0.93
CA VAL A 41 -13.49 -0.15 -0.33
C VAL A 41 -14.59 -0.97 -0.99
N HIS A 42 -14.91 -0.62 -2.23
CA HIS A 42 -15.96 -1.27 -3.01
C HIS A 42 -15.39 -1.79 -4.33
N SER A 43 -15.79 -3.00 -4.75
CA SER A 43 -15.41 -3.54 -6.05
C SER A 43 -16.58 -4.30 -6.66
N ASP A 44 -16.82 -4.11 -7.96
CA ASP A 44 -17.85 -4.84 -8.71
C ASP A 44 -17.47 -6.31 -8.93
N ARG A 45 -16.20 -6.68 -8.70
CA ARG A 45 -15.68 -8.05 -8.88
C ARG A 45 -14.90 -8.53 -7.66
N PRO A 46 -15.55 -8.65 -6.48
CA PRO A 46 -14.85 -8.94 -5.22
C PRO A 46 -14.14 -10.30 -5.21
N ARG A 47 -14.62 -11.28 -5.99
CA ARG A 47 -14.03 -12.63 -6.08
C ARG A 47 -12.74 -12.67 -6.90
N GLU A 48 -12.52 -11.69 -7.76
CA GLU A 48 -11.32 -11.58 -8.62
C GLU A 48 -10.29 -10.60 -8.04
N PHE A 49 -10.59 -10.00 -6.89
CA PHE A 49 -9.80 -8.93 -6.31
C PHE A 49 -8.39 -9.40 -5.92
N ARG A 50 -7.40 -8.57 -6.24
CA ARG A 50 -6.00 -8.77 -5.86
C ARG A 50 -5.39 -7.42 -5.53
N ALA A 51 -4.62 -7.36 -4.45
CA ALA A 51 -3.86 -6.18 -4.08
C ALA A 51 -2.48 -6.55 -3.51
N ASP A 52 -1.50 -5.71 -3.83
CA ASP A 52 -0.14 -5.75 -3.32
C ASP A 52 0.27 -4.32 -2.94
N LEU A 53 0.79 -4.15 -1.73
CA LEU A 53 1.33 -2.93 -1.20
C LEU A 53 2.72 -3.23 -0.67
N VAL A 54 3.71 -2.48 -1.15
CA VAL A 54 5.08 -2.47 -0.63
C VAL A 54 5.50 -1.03 -0.42
N GLY A 55 6.09 -0.76 0.73
CA GLY A 55 6.55 0.57 1.04
C GLY A 55 7.40 0.64 2.30
N CYS A 56 7.69 1.86 2.70
CA CYS A 56 8.32 2.17 3.97
C CYS A 56 7.74 3.46 4.56
N VAL A 57 7.78 3.55 5.88
CA VAL A 57 7.52 4.78 6.63
C VAL A 57 8.85 5.38 7.03
N SER A 58 9.08 6.64 6.68
CA SER A 58 10.26 7.42 7.10
C SER A 58 9.77 8.79 7.55
N ASP A 59 10.16 9.20 8.76
CA ASP A 59 9.74 10.46 9.39
C ASP A 59 8.22 10.71 9.38
N GLY A 60 7.43 9.63 9.59
CA GLY A 60 5.97 9.69 9.59
C GLY A 60 5.34 9.80 8.20
N VAL A 61 6.13 9.77 7.13
CA VAL A 61 5.66 9.77 5.74
C VAL A 61 5.70 8.35 5.18
N LEU A 62 4.58 7.87 4.65
CA LEU A 62 4.48 6.59 3.96
C LEU A 62 4.84 6.74 2.48
N PHE A 63 5.93 6.13 2.05
CA PHE A 63 6.28 5.93 0.65
C PHE A 63 5.86 4.52 0.24
N SER A 64 4.90 4.39 -0.69
CA SER A 64 4.41 3.08 -1.10
C SER A 64 4.11 2.97 -2.59
N THR A 65 4.26 1.75 -3.08
CA THR A 65 3.77 1.31 -4.38
C THR A 65 2.60 0.38 -4.14
N ILE A 66 1.47 0.68 -4.80
CA ILE A 66 0.25 -0.11 -4.69
C ILE A 66 -0.10 -0.63 -6.08
N SER A 67 -0.31 -1.94 -6.17
CA SER A 67 -0.92 -2.59 -7.33
C SER A 67 -2.21 -3.25 -6.87
N ALA A 68 -3.36 -2.77 -7.33
CA ALA A 68 -4.66 -3.30 -6.94
C ALA A 68 -5.59 -3.45 -8.16
N SER A 69 -6.45 -4.46 -8.12
CA SER A 69 -7.57 -4.61 -9.05
C SER A 69 -8.47 -3.36 -9.02
N ALA A 70 -9.26 -3.15 -10.08
CA ALA A 70 -10.21 -2.04 -10.15
C ALA A 70 -11.20 -2.07 -8.96
N HIS A 71 -11.29 -0.93 -8.27
CA HIS A 71 -12.15 -0.72 -7.11
C HIS A 71 -12.38 0.78 -6.91
N ALA A 72 -13.43 1.12 -6.17
CA ALA A 72 -13.70 2.46 -5.67
C ALA A 72 -13.28 2.54 -4.19
N VAL A 73 -12.88 3.73 -3.78
CA VAL A 73 -12.58 4.06 -2.39
C VAL A 73 -13.35 5.30 -1.98
N GLU A 74 -13.93 5.25 -0.79
CA GLU A 74 -14.59 6.39 -0.16
C GLU A 74 -13.99 6.60 1.23
N ARG A 75 -13.88 7.86 1.64
CA ARG A 75 -13.44 8.17 2.98
C ARG A 75 -14.55 7.82 3.97
N GLY A 76 -14.28 6.90 4.88
CA GLY A 76 -15.22 6.58 5.96
C GLY A 76 -15.36 7.78 6.89
N LEU A 77 -16.61 8.14 7.20
CA LEU A 77 -16.93 9.14 8.23
C LEU A 77 -16.71 8.55 9.63
#